data_AF-A0A0R2PK65-F1
#
_entry.id   AF-A0A0R2PK65-F1
#
_cell.length_a   1.000
_cell.length_b   1.000
_cell.length_c   1.000
_cell.angle_alpha   90.00
_cell.angle_beta   90.00
_cell.angle_gamma   90.00
#
_symmetry.space_group_name_H-M   'P 1'
#
loop_
_entity.id
_entity.type
_entity.pdbx_description
1 polymer ?
#
loop_
_entity_poly.entity_id
_entity_poly.type
_entity_poly.pdbx_seq_one_letter_code
_entity_poly.pdbx_strand_id
1 'polypeptide(L)'
;MFPGVGTIINILTIVSGASLGVLVGHRMPLRTRTLLTDVLGLVTLLGAASALIPLWSRRYVDAFPQGWSLLVILGSLLLGGLIGSALKVENKLDSLGEKLRIRFKASSDSPFVEGFIAASLLFAIGPLAILGSISDGMGTGIDQLILKSTLDFFAAMAFATSLGWGVAVSALPVGIYQGVWTVVGFGLGEVLAGY
;
A
#
# COMPACT_ATOMS: atom_id res chain seq x y z
N MET A 1 -12.14 11.59 -16.73
CA MET A 1 -12.20 10.18 -16.28
C MET A 1 -13.07 10.14 -15.02
N PHE A 2 -13.69 9.01 -14.69
CA PHE A 2 -14.49 8.92 -13.46
C PHE A 2 -13.57 8.98 -12.22
N PRO A 3 -13.96 9.66 -11.13
CA PRO A 3 -13.20 9.65 -9.88
C PRO A 3 -13.04 8.23 -9.34
N GLY A 4 -11.81 7.83 -9.02
CA GLY A 4 -11.50 6.51 -8.45
C GLY A 4 -11.07 5.44 -9.46
N VAL A 5 -10.90 5.80 -10.74
CA VAL A 5 -10.38 4.87 -11.75
C VAL A 5 -8.97 4.41 -11.39
N GLY A 6 -8.13 5.28 -10.84
CA GLY A 6 -6.78 4.91 -10.44
C GLY A 6 -6.76 3.90 -9.28
N THR A 7 -7.71 4.00 -8.34
CA THR A 7 -7.88 3.00 -7.28
C THR A 7 -8.28 1.64 -7.84
N ILE A 8 -9.22 1.60 -8.79
CA ILE A 8 -9.64 0.36 -9.45
C ILE A 8 -8.46 -0.27 -10.20
N ILE A 9 -7.67 0.54 -10.92
CA ILE A 9 -6.46 0.07 -11.60
C ILE A 9 -5.52 -0.57 -10.58
N ASN A 10 -5.25 0.08 -9.44
CA ASN A 10 -4.35 -0.47 -8.43
C ASN A 10 -4.84 -1.79 -7.84
N ILE A 11 -6.14 -1.90 -7.55
CA ILE A 11 -6.76 -3.16 -7.08
C ILE A 11 -6.54 -4.27 -8.11
N LEU A 12 -6.79 -3.98 -9.39
CA LEU A 12 -6.61 -4.95 -10.48
C LEU A 12 -5.14 -5.34 -10.68
N THR A 13 -4.21 -4.39 -10.56
CA THR A 13 -2.78 -4.71 -10.66
C THR A 13 -2.29 -5.55 -9.48
N ILE A 14 -2.75 -5.29 -8.26
CA ILE A 14 -2.42 -6.14 -7.09
C ILE A 14 -2.95 -7.57 -7.30
N VAL A 15 -4.23 -7.72 -7.68
CA VAL A 15 -4.85 -9.05 -7.86
C VAL A 15 -4.19 -9.81 -9.01
N SER A 16 -3.94 -9.15 -10.15
CA SER A 16 -3.29 -9.78 -11.31
C SER A 16 -1.83 -10.14 -11.01
N GLY A 17 -1.06 -9.23 -10.40
CA GLY A 17 0.31 -9.46 -9.99
C GLY A 17 0.40 -10.64 -9.02
N ALA A 18 -0.44 -10.65 -7.97
CA ALA A 18 -0.49 -11.74 -7.02
C ALA A 18 -0.88 -13.08 -7.68
N SER A 19 -1.90 -13.08 -8.55
CA SER A 19 -2.33 -14.30 -9.25
C SER A 19 -1.20 -14.89 -10.10
N LEU A 20 -0.47 -14.05 -10.86
CA LEU A 20 0.71 -14.47 -11.61
C LEU A 20 1.80 -15.00 -10.68
N GLY A 21 2.05 -14.32 -9.56
CA GLY A 21 3.03 -14.74 -8.57
C GLY A 21 2.74 -16.13 -8.01
N VAL A 22 1.49 -16.42 -7.62
CA VAL A 22 1.12 -17.75 -7.13
C VAL A 22 1.27 -18.83 -8.21
N LEU A 23 0.82 -18.55 -9.43
CA LEU A 23 0.89 -19.50 -10.55
C LEU A 23 2.34 -19.90 -10.86
N VAL A 24 3.26 -18.92 -10.84
CA VAL A 24 4.68 -19.17 -11.11
C VAL A 24 5.38 -19.78 -9.89
N GLY A 25 5.03 -19.37 -8.67
CA GLY A 25 5.69 -19.78 -7.42
C GLY A 25 5.63 -21.28 -7.12
N HIS A 26 4.60 -21.99 -7.59
CA HIS A 26 4.48 -23.45 -7.40
C HIS A 26 5.60 -24.24 -8.12
N ARG A 27 6.18 -23.68 -9.19
CA ARG A 27 7.18 -24.34 -10.03
C ARG A 27 8.63 -24.03 -9.63
N MET A 28 8.82 -23.22 -8.61
CA MET A 28 10.13 -22.67 -8.28
C MET A 28 10.90 -23.53 -7.27
N PRO A 29 12.20 -23.78 -7.51
CA PRO A 29 13.06 -24.47 -6.55
C PRO A 29 13.30 -23.61 -5.29
N LEU A 30 13.65 -24.26 -4.18
CA LEU A 30 13.91 -23.61 -2.87
C LEU A 30 14.86 -22.41 -2.97
N ARG A 31 15.94 -22.51 -3.73
CA ARG A 31 16.89 -21.42 -3.94
C ARG A 31 16.23 -20.17 -4.54
N THR A 32 15.31 -20.35 -5.48
CA THR A 32 14.56 -19.24 -6.08
C THR A 32 13.60 -18.62 -5.07
N ARG A 33 12.98 -19.41 -4.19
CA ARG A 33 12.14 -18.87 -3.10
C ARG A 33 12.94 -18.00 -2.13
N THR A 34 14.16 -18.42 -1.77
CA THR A 34 15.05 -17.58 -0.95
C THR A 34 15.40 -16.28 -1.64
N LEU A 35 15.80 -16.33 -2.92
CA LEU A 35 16.06 -15.12 -3.71
C LEU A 35 14.85 -14.20 -3.80
N LEU A 36 13.63 -14.76 -3.91
CA LEU A 36 12.40 -13.98 -3.89
C LEU A 36 12.20 -13.28 -2.55
N THR A 37 12.42 -13.95 -1.42
CA THR A 37 12.39 -13.31 -0.09
C THR A 37 13.41 -12.17 0.01
N ASP A 38 14.62 -12.33 -0.54
CA ASP A 38 15.63 -11.26 -0.56
C ASP A 38 15.16 -10.07 -1.41
N VAL A 39 14.63 -10.34 -2.61
CA VAL A 39 14.05 -9.32 -3.49
C VAL A 39 12.89 -8.59 -2.82
N LEU A 40 12.07 -9.31 -2.06
CA LEU A 40 10.98 -8.72 -1.29
C LEU A 40 11.46 -7.77 -0.19
N GLY A 41 12.54 -8.15 0.49
CA GLY A 41 13.23 -7.24 1.41
C GLY A 41 13.69 -5.96 0.70
N LEU A 42 14.29 -6.08 -0.50
CA LEU A 42 14.71 -4.94 -1.31
C LEU A 42 13.52 -4.07 -1.78
N VAL A 43 12.41 -4.69 -2.20
CA VAL A 43 11.19 -3.96 -2.60
C VAL A 43 10.60 -3.20 -1.41
N THR A 44 10.62 -3.80 -0.22
CA THR A 44 10.18 -3.15 1.02
C THR A 44 11.06 -1.94 1.36
N LEU A 45 12.38 -2.09 1.23
CA LEU A 45 13.33 -0.98 1.39
C LEU A 45 13.10 0.14 0.37
N LEU A 46 12.84 -0.19 -0.89
CA LEU A 46 12.49 0.79 -1.92
C LEU A 46 11.17 1.50 -1.59
N GLY A 47 10.17 0.77 -1.10
CA GLY A 47 8.91 1.34 -0.63
C GLY A 47 9.13 2.34 0.51
N ALA A 48 9.90 1.97 1.53
CA ALA A 48 10.28 2.85 2.63
C ALA A 48 11.05 4.10 2.13
N ALA A 49 12.03 3.92 1.25
CA ALA A 49 12.77 5.03 0.66
C ALA A 49 11.85 5.96 -0.14
N SER A 50 10.92 5.41 -0.92
CA SER A 50 9.95 6.20 -1.71
C SER A 50 9.02 7.05 -0.82
N ALA A 51 8.65 6.54 0.35
CA ALA A 51 7.86 7.28 1.33
C ALA A 51 8.66 8.40 2.01
N LEU A 52 9.97 8.20 2.15
CA LEU A 52 10.89 9.13 2.78
C LEU A 52 11.32 10.27 1.85
N ILE A 53 11.64 9.99 0.57
CA ILE A 53 12.19 10.97 -0.39
C ILE A 53 11.47 12.34 -0.39
N PRO A 54 10.12 12.43 -0.37
CA PRO A 54 9.42 13.72 -0.37
C PRO A 54 9.76 14.62 0.82
N LEU A 55 10.16 14.04 1.96
CA LEU A 55 10.48 14.75 3.20
C LEU A 55 11.80 15.54 3.14
N TRP A 56 12.62 15.33 2.12
CA TRP A 56 13.84 16.11 1.85
C TRP A 56 13.68 17.10 0.68
N SER A 57 12.47 17.23 0.12
CA SER A 57 12.23 18.19 -0.96
C SER A 57 12.38 19.63 -0.47
N ARG A 58 12.95 20.51 -1.32
CA ARG A 58 13.07 21.95 -1.00
C ARG A 58 11.73 22.56 -0.63
N ARG A 59 10.67 22.19 -1.37
CA ARG A 59 9.30 22.60 -1.07
C ARG A 59 8.86 22.27 0.36
N TYR A 60 9.24 21.12 0.89
CA TYR A 60 8.92 20.75 2.28
C TYR A 60 9.81 21.48 3.27
N VAL A 61 11.12 21.53 3.04
CA VAL A 61 12.07 22.17 3.96
C VAL A 61 11.82 23.68 4.07
N ASP A 62 11.54 24.35 2.96
CA ASP A 62 11.30 25.80 2.89
C ASP A 62 9.91 26.18 3.42
N ALA A 63 8.98 25.22 3.58
CA ALA A 63 7.66 25.48 4.16
C ALA A 63 7.69 25.68 5.68
N PHE A 64 8.80 25.34 6.35
CA PHE A 64 8.94 25.43 7.80
C PHE A 64 10.14 26.31 8.19
N PRO A 65 10.12 26.91 9.41
CA PRO A 65 11.30 27.57 9.96
C PRO A 65 12.51 26.62 10.03
N GLN A 66 13.71 27.17 9.97
CA GLN A 66 14.95 26.39 10.02
C GLN A 66 14.96 25.43 11.23
N GLY A 67 15.19 24.15 10.96
CA GLY A 67 15.26 23.09 11.97
C GLY A 67 13.91 22.48 12.38
N TRP A 68 12.77 23.05 11.97
CA TRP A 68 11.44 22.53 12.36
C TRP A 68 10.93 21.39 11.48
N SER A 69 11.40 21.29 10.23
CA SER A 69 10.98 20.25 9.29
C SER A 69 11.17 18.83 9.84
N LEU A 70 12.29 18.58 10.54
CA LEU A 70 12.55 17.30 11.20
C LEU A 70 11.64 17.08 12.43
N LEU A 71 11.35 18.13 13.21
CA LEU A 71 10.44 18.04 14.35
C LEU A 71 9.02 17.67 13.91
N VAL A 72 8.57 18.20 12.77
CA VAL A 72 7.25 17.84 12.20
C VAL A 72 7.23 16.38 11.76
N ILE A 73 8.30 15.85 11.17
CA ILE A 73 8.41 14.42 10.82
C ILE A 73 8.33 13.57 12.08
N LEU A 74 9.17 13.86 13.08
CA LEU A 74 9.21 13.11 14.34
C LEU A 74 7.88 13.19 15.08
N GLY A 75 7.28 14.37 15.16
CA GLY A 75 5.97 14.59 15.76
C GLY A 75 4.87 13.81 15.03
N SER A 76 4.87 13.81 13.70
CA SER A 76 3.90 13.04 12.89
C SER A 76 4.06 11.54 13.08
N LEU A 77 5.30 11.03 13.15
CA LEU A 77 5.59 9.62 13.44
C LEU A 77 5.15 9.22 14.84
N LEU A 78 5.44 10.05 15.85
CA LEU A 78 5.02 9.80 17.24
C LEU A 78 3.51 9.79 17.38
N LEU A 79 2.83 10.83 16.88
CA LEU A 79 1.37 10.92 16.94
C LEU A 79 0.71 9.80 16.14
N GLY A 80 1.19 9.54 14.92
CA GLY A 80 0.70 8.44 14.08
C GLY A 80 0.87 7.08 14.75
N GLY A 81 2.03 6.82 15.36
CA GLY A 81 2.30 5.60 16.11
C GLY A 81 1.43 5.43 17.35
N LEU A 82 1.23 6.51 18.12
CA LEU A 82 0.32 6.50 19.28
C LEU A 82 -1.13 6.24 18.88
N ILE A 83 -1.61 6.92 17.82
CA ILE A 83 -2.97 6.73 17.30
C ILE A 83 -3.12 5.31 16.76
N GLY A 84 -2.17 4.82 15.95
CA GLY A 84 -2.20 3.47 15.40
C GLY A 84 -2.20 2.38 16.48
N SER A 85 -1.39 2.57 17.53
CA SER A 85 -1.33 1.68 18.70
C SER A 85 -2.64 1.71 19.50
N ALA A 86 -3.19 2.89 19.79
CA ALA A 86 -4.47 3.05 20.48
C ALA A 86 -5.64 2.40 19.70
N LEU A 87 -5.63 2.54 18.38
CA LEU A 87 -6.60 1.90 17.48
C LEU A 87 -6.35 0.39 17.30
N LYS A 88 -5.20 -0.14 17.75
CA LYS A 88 -4.76 -1.53 17.57
C LYS A 88 -4.86 -1.98 16.12
N VAL A 89 -4.34 -1.16 15.20
CA VAL A 89 -4.44 -1.39 13.75
C VAL A 89 -3.87 -2.76 13.35
N GLU A 90 -2.71 -3.13 13.89
CA GLU A 90 -2.06 -4.42 13.66
C GLU A 90 -2.96 -5.59 14.10
N ASN A 91 -3.42 -5.62 15.35
CA ASN A 91 -4.32 -6.66 15.85
C ASN A 91 -5.62 -6.80 15.03
N LYS A 92 -6.14 -5.68 14.51
CA LYS A 92 -7.32 -5.69 13.63
C LYS A 92 -6.97 -6.32 12.29
N LEU A 93 -5.83 -5.97 11.69
CA LEU A 93 -5.35 -6.59 10.46
C LEU A 93 -5.09 -8.09 10.65
N ASP A 94 -4.46 -8.50 11.75
CA ASP A 94 -4.24 -9.93 12.08
C ASP A 94 -5.56 -10.69 12.21
N SER A 95 -6.51 -10.14 12.98
CA SER A 95 -7.84 -10.73 13.16
C SER A 95 -8.60 -10.83 11.84
N LEU A 96 -8.50 -9.81 10.99
CA LEU A 96 -9.09 -9.84 9.66
C LEU A 96 -8.39 -10.89 8.79
N GLY A 97 -7.06 -10.92 8.76
CA GLY A 97 -6.27 -11.90 8.03
C GLY A 97 -6.66 -13.33 8.40
N GLU A 98 -6.83 -13.61 9.69
CA GLU A 98 -7.24 -14.92 10.19
C GLU A 98 -8.68 -15.28 9.77
N LYS A 99 -9.62 -14.35 9.89
CA LYS A 99 -11.01 -14.55 9.42
C LYS A 99 -11.04 -14.84 7.92
N LEU A 100 -10.23 -14.13 7.13
CA LEU A 100 -10.13 -14.37 5.71
C LEU A 100 -9.44 -15.70 5.40
N ARG A 101 -8.38 -16.09 6.13
CA ARG A 101 -7.73 -17.40 6.00
C ARG A 101 -8.75 -18.54 6.14
N ILE A 102 -9.57 -18.49 7.20
CA ILE A 102 -10.62 -19.48 7.47
C ILE A 102 -11.68 -19.45 6.35
N ARG A 103 -12.12 -18.26 5.92
CA ARG A 103 -13.13 -18.11 4.86
C ARG A 103 -12.67 -18.65 3.52
N PHE A 104 -11.38 -18.48 3.18
CA PHE A 104 -10.76 -19.01 1.97
C PHE A 104 -10.26 -20.45 2.13
N LYS A 105 -10.55 -21.10 3.27
CA LYS A 105 -10.14 -22.48 3.59
C LYS A 105 -8.63 -22.73 3.44
N ALA A 106 -7.83 -21.70 3.69
CA ALA A 106 -6.38 -21.85 3.71
C ALA A 106 -5.93 -22.58 4.98
N SER A 107 -4.90 -23.43 4.86
CA SER A 107 -4.36 -24.19 5.98
C SER A 107 -3.84 -23.26 7.08
N SER A 108 -3.90 -23.71 8.33
CA SER A 108 -3.36 -22.98 9.48
C SER A 108 -1.85 -22.75 9.39
N ASP A 109 -1.13 -23.66 8.75
CA ASP A 109 0.33 -23.54 8.53
C ASP A 109 0.68 -22.77 7.24
N SER A 110 -0.30 -22.18 6.55
CA SER A 110 -0.04 -21.45 5.31
C SER A 110 0.47 -20.02 5.60
N PRO A 111 1.38 -19.48 4.76
CA PRO A 111 1.86 -18.10 4.86
C PRO A 111 0.80 -17.05 4.46
N PHE A 112 -0.49 -17.43 4.42
CA PHE A 112 -1.58 -16.60 3.94
C PHE A 112 -1.74 -15.32 4.78
N VAL A 113 -1.74 -15.45 6.11
CA VAL A 113 -1.96 -14.30 7.01
C VAL A 113 -0.76 -13.36 6.94
N GLU A 114 0.45 -13.90 6.96
CA GLU A 114 1.69 -13.13 6.79
C GLU A 114 1.72 -12.38 5.45
N GLY A 115 1.40 -13.06 4.34
CA GLY A 115 1.29 -12.44 3.02
C GLY A 115 0.25 -11.35 2.94
N PHE A 116 -0.91 -11.55 3.57
CA PHE A 116 -1.96 -10.53 3.65
C PHE A 116 -1.49 -9.29 4.42
N ILE A 117 -0.94 -9.46 5.63
CA ILE A 117 -0.52 -8.33 6.48
C ILE A 117 0.64 -7.57 5.83
N ALA A 118 1.68 -8.27 5.39
CA ALA A 118 2.87 -7.66 4.79
C ALA A 118 2.52 -6.84 3.55
N ALA A 119 1.73 -7.41 2.63
CA ALA A 119 1.30 -6.72 1.43
C ALA A 119 0.37 -5.53 1.73
N SER A 120 -0.59 -5.69 2.66
CA SER A 120 -1.52 -4.62 3.02
C SER A 120 -0.79 -3.41 3.60
N LEU A 121 0.18 -3.64 4.49
CA LEU A 121 0.98 -2.57 5.08
C LEU A 121 1.86 -1.91 4.02
N LEU A 122 2.60 -2.70 3.23
CA LEU A 122 3.51 -2.12 2.23
C LEU A 122 2.77 -1.26 1.20
N PHE A 123 1.64 -1.76 0.68
CA PHE A 123 0.89 -1.04 -0.35
C PHE A 123 0.15 0.19 0.20
N ALA A 124 -0.26 0.20 1.46
CA ALA A 124 -1.00 1.31 2.05
C ALA A 124 -0.11 2.48 2.55
N ILE A 125 1.12 2.21 3.01
CA ILE A 125 1.97 3.21 3.69
C ILE A 125 2.52 4.30 2.75
N GLY A 126 2.52 4.08 1.42
CA GLY A 126 3.10 5.02 0.46
C GLY A 126 2.33 6.35 0.32
N PRO A 127 3.01 7.51 0.20
CA PRO A 127 2.36 8.83 0.07
C PRO A 127 1.52 8.95 -1.22
N LEU A 128 1.89 8.21 -2.28
CA LEU A 128 1.13 8.14 -3.52
C LEU A 128 -0.23 7.45 -3.35
N ALA A 129 -0.41 6.62 -2.30
CA ALA A 129 -1.71 6.04 -1.97
C ALA A 129 -2.68 7.12 -1.47
N ILE A 130 -2.18 8.16 -0.80
CA ILE A 130 -2.99 9.29 -0.30
C ILE A 130 -3.12 10.35 -1.40
N LEU A 131 -1.99 10.92 -1.83
CA LEU A 131 -1.95 12.04 -2.77
C LEU A 131 -2.52 11.65 -4.14
N GLY A 132 -2.19 10.45 -4.63
CA GLY A 132 -2.74 9.94 -5.87
C GLY A 132 -4.24 9.73 -5.80
N SER A 133 -4.76 9.16 -4.69
CA SER A 133 -6.20 8.94 -4.51
C SER A 133 -6.97 10.26 -4.41
N ILE A 134 -6.42 11.25 -3.71
CA ILE A 134 -7.03 12.60 -3.64
C ILE A 134 -7.03 13.25 -5.04
N SER A 135 -5.92 13.20 -5.78
CA SER A 135 -5.83 13.76 -7.14
C SER A 135 -6.82 13.09 -8.11
N ASP A 136 -6.98 11.77 -8.02
CA ASP A 136 -7.96 11.02 -8.78
C ASP A 136 -9.40 11.43 -8.39
N GLY A 137 -9.66 11.57 -7.09
CA GLY A 137 -10.92 12.06 -6.55
C GLY A 137 -11.30 13.46 -7.06
N MET A 138 -10.33 14.37 -7.07
CA MET A 138 -10.49 15.75 -7.56
C MET A 138 -10.57 15.83 -9.09
N GLY A 139 -10.29 14.75 -9.82
CA GLY A 139 -10.24 14.74 -11.28
C GLY A 139 -9.00 15.43 -11.87
N THR A 140 -7.97 15.71 -11.06
CA THR A 140 -6.72 16.38 -11.49
C THR A 140 -5.72 15.43 -12.16
N GLY A 141 -6.05 14.15 -12.25
CA GLY A 141 -5.28 13.13 -12.97
C GLY A 141 -4.91 11.93 -12.11
N ILE A 142 -4.52 10.84 -12.78
CA ILE A 142 -4.26 9.52 -12.17
C ILE A 142 -2.81 9.06 -12.29
N ASP A 143 -1.89 9.88 -12.81
CA ASP A 143 -0.50 9.48 -13.11
C ASP A 143 0.23 8.93 -11.87
N GLN A 144 -0.02 9.55 -10.71
CA GLN A 144 0.54 9.10 -9.43
C GLN A 144 0.05 7.69 -9.05
N LEU A 145 -1.24 7.40 -9.30
CA LEU A 145 -1.81 6.08 -9.05
C LEU A 145 -1.36 5.06 -10.09
N ILE A 146 -1.15 5.44 -11.35
CA ILE A 146 -0.60 4.55 -12.38
C ILE A 146 0.84 4.14 -12.01
N LEU A 147 1.67 5.12 -11.63
CA LEU A 147 3.04 4.86 -11.17
C LEU A 147 3.03 3.90 -9.98
N LYS A 148 2.18 4.19 -8.98
CA LYS A 148 2.01 3.31 -7.82
C LYS A 148 1.53 1.91 -8.22
N SER A 149 0.53 1.81 -9.09
CA SER A 149 -0.05 0.53 -9.52
C SER A 149 0.97 -0.39 -10.18
N THR A 150 1.93 0.20 -10.89
CA THR A 150 3.06 -0.52 -11.48
C THR A 150 3.99 -1.08 -10.40
N LEU A 151 4.32 -0.29 -9.36
CA LEU A 151 5.14 -0.74 -8.24
C LEU A 151 4.45 -1.86 -7.44
N ASP A 152 3.18 -1.65 -7.11
CA ASP A 152 2.36 -2.63 -6.38
C ASP A 152 2.18 -3.92 -7.19
N PHE A 153 2.08 -3.87 -8.53
CA PHE A 153 2.02 -5.06 -9.39
C PHE A 153 3.25 -5.96 -9.21
N PHE A 154 4.45 -5.40 -9.36
CA PHE A 154 5.69 -6.16 -9.24
C PHE A 154 5.92 -6.65 -7.82
N ALA A 155 5.59 -5.82 -6.82
CA ALA A 155 5.67 -6.19 -5.42
C ALA A 155 4.67 -7.31 -5.08
N ALA A 156 3.43 -7.24 -5.56
CA ALA A 156 2.41 -8.28 -5.37
C ALA A 156 2.79 -9.60 -6.03
N MET A 157 3.37 -9.55 -7.24
CA MET A 157 3.91 -10.73 -7.91
C MET A 157 5.01 -11.38 -7.08
N ALA A 158 5.99 -10.59 -6.63
CA ALA A 158 7.09 -11.09 -5.82
C ALA A 158 6.61 -11.59 -4.44
N PHE A 159 5.60 -10.97 -3.83
CA PHE A 159 5.10 -11.41 -2.52
C PHE A 159 4.32 -12.71 -2.67
N ALA A 160 3.53 -12.83 -3.73
CA ALA A 160 2.66 -13.99 -3.93
C ALA A 160 3.41 -15.25 -4.36
N THR A 161 4.59 -15.14 -4.96
CA THR A 161 5.44 -16.31 -5.23
C THR A 161 5.92 -17.00 -3.95
N SER A 162 6.17 -16.23 -2.88
CA SER A 162 6.66 -16.74 -1.59
C SER A 162 5.54 -16.97 -0.56
N LEU A 163 4.61 -16.02 -0.43
CA LEU A 163 3.57 -15.99 0.61
C LEU A 163 2.18 -16.41 0.11
N GLY A 164 2.04 -16.66 -1.19
CA GLY A 164 0.84 -17.24 -1.78
C GLY A 164 -0.36 -16.28 -1.89
N TRP A 165 -1.56 -16.86 -1.89
CA TRP A 165 -2.82 -16.16 -2.17
C TRP A 165 -3.21 -15.08 -1.17
N GLY A 166 -2.62 -15.06 0.03
CA GLY A 166 -2.87 -14.03 1.04
C GLY A 166 -2.58 -12.62 0.52
N VAL A 167 -1.62 -12.50 -0.39
CA VAL A 167 -1.21 -11.23 -1.00
C VAL A 167 -2.32 -10.63 -1.87
N ALA A 168 -3.06 -11.43 -2.63
CA ALA A 168 -4.16 -10.93 -3.47
C ALA A 168 -5.26 -10.27 -2.62
N VAL A 169 -5.44 -10.73 -1.39
CA VAL A 169 -6.44 -10.24 -0.45
C VAL A 169 -6.09 -8.86 0.11
N SER A 170 -4.82 -8.45 0.05
CA SER A 170 -4.40 -7.09 0.42
C SER A 170 -5.06 -5.99 -0.43
N ALA A 171 -5.58 -6.34 -1.61
CA ALA A 171 -6.36 -5.43 -2.43
C ALA A 171 -7.61 -4.90 -1.72
N LEU A 172 -8.14 -5.63 -0.72
CA LEU A 172 -9.28 -5.18 0.09
C LEU A 172 -8.94 -3.99 1.01
N PRO A 173 -8.00 -4.10 1.98
CA PRO A 173 -7.64 -2.96 2.82
C PRO A 173 -7.05 -1.80 2.01
N VAL A 174 -6.27 -2.08 0.95
CA VAL A 174 -5.74 -1.04 0.06
C VAL A 174 -6.86 -0.32 -0.69
N GLY A 175 -7.82 -1.06 -1.23
CA GLY A 175 -8.98 -0.50 -1.92
C GLY A 175 -9.86 0.35 -1.00
N ILE A 176 -10.09 -0.09 0.23
CA ILE A 176 -10.79 0.71 1.25
C ILE A 176 -10.01 1.98 1.57
N TYR A 177 -8.70 1.86 1.82
CA TYR A 177 -7.85 2.99 2.19
C TYR A 177 -7.79 4.05 1.08
N GLN A 178 -7.50 3.64 -0.15
CA GLN A 178 -7.48 4.53 -1.31
C GLN A 178 -8.87 5.10 -1.60
N GLY A 179 -9.91 4.27 -1.54
CA GLY A 179 -11.29 4.70 -1.79
C GLY A 179 -11.75 5.79 -0.83
N VAL A 180 -11.41 5.69 0.47
CA VAL A 180 -11.70 6.75 1.45
C VAL A 180 -11.03 8.07 1.02
N TRP A 181 -9.76 8.04 0.62
CA TRP A 181 -9.04 9.23 0.16
C TRP A 181 -9.57 9.79 -1.16
N THR A 182 -10.01 8.93 -2.07
CA THR A 182 -10.67 9.33 -3.32
C THR A 182 -11.98 10.06 -3.03
N VAL A 183 -12.80 9.56 -2.09
CA VAL A 183 -14.05 10.22 -1.70
C VAL A 183 -13.77 11.58 -1.06
N VAL A 184 -12.76 11.68 -0.19
CA VAL A 184 -12.30 12.96 0.35
C VAL A 184 -11.85 13.90 -0.77
N GLY A 185 -11.08 13.41 -1.74
CA GLY A 185 -10.65 14.19 -2.90
C GLY A 185 -11.81 14.66 -3.76
N PHE A 186 -12.83 13.83 -3.96
CA PHE A 186 -14.04 14.20 -4.69
C PHE A 186 -14.77 15.37 -4.02
N GLY A 187 -14.99 15.29 -2.70
CA GLY A 187 -15.60 16.39 -1.95
C GLY A 187 -14.77 17.67 -1.97
N LEU A 188 -13.43 17.56 -1.90
CA LEU A 188 -12.54 18.72 -2.03
C LEU A 188 -12.62 19.34 -3.43
N GLY A 189 -12.72 18.51 -4.48
CA GLY A 189 -12.89 18.96 -5.86
C GLY A 189 -14.16 19.78 -6.05
N GLU A 190 -15.28 19.35 -5.48
CA GLU A 190 -16.55 20.11 -5.55
C GLU A 190 -16.48 21.47 -4.83
N VAL A 191 -15.79 21.54 -3.68
CA VAL A 191 -15.64 22.79 -2.92
C VAL A 191 -14.65 23.75 -3.59
N LEU A 192 -13.54 23.23 -4.12
CA LEU A 192 -12.46 24.02 -4.71
C LEU A 192 -12.71 24.42 -6.16
N ALA A 193 -13.55 23.70 -6.91
CA ALA A 193 -13.91 24.08 -8.28
C ALA A 193 -14.65 25.44 -8.38
N GLY A 194 -15.17 25.94 -7.25
CA GLY A 194 -15.79 27.26 -7.15
C GLY A 194 -14.83 28.42 -6.85
N TYR A 195 -13.53 28.16 -6.63
CA TYR A 195 -12.49 29.15 -6.36
C TYR A 195 -11.43 29.16 -7.47
#